data_AF-A0A2H6LG61-F1
#
_entry.id   AF-A0A2H6LG61-F1
#
_cell.length_a   1.000
_cell.length_b   1.000
_cell.length_c   1.000
_cell.angle_alpha   90.00
_cell.angle_beta   90.00
_cell.angle_gamma   90.00
#
_symmetry.space_group_name_H-M   'P 1'
#
loop_
_entity.id
_entity.type
_entity.pdbx_description
1 polymer ?
#
loop_
_entity_poly.entity_id
_entity_poly.type
_entity_poly.pdbx_seq_one_letter_code
_entity_poly.pdbx_strand_id
1 'polypeptide(L)'
;MATNRSGKTANSKSPTENGAEPIQTNQNTTDIQLQPLLAALKAAKNGDFTVRLAVEDNGLSEIATVFNEWVSLNQKVNNEVARIASEIGTEGNLGSQAVVKGAKGSWQELLNNVNQMSANISEQIKSIREVTLVVAQGNLSQHIEADNAGEFKQLTDNANQMISRLRSSIRQMADVATAVASSAEELTAVSKEMTENAKQTSEQANSASASAEQVNQNSITVVTAVEEMNASIREIAKTVAEGAKVANQAVKTADRTNETIDKLGQSSSEIGKVIKVITSIAQQTNLLALNATIEAARAGDAGRGFAVVANEVKELAKQTANATEDISQRIEAIQSDTQGAMAAISQITDIINQINDLQSTIASAVEEQTATTNEIARNIAEAAQGTTDIAKSIGIVALNAQTTTIGASNTSAAATELARMAVDLQKVVTQFKY
;
A
#
# COMPACT_ATOMS: atom_id res chain seq x y z
N MET A 1 57.92 97.30 -18.57
CA MET A 1 57.94 98.13 -19.81
C MET A 1 56.51 98.58 -20.07
N ALA A 2 56.19 99.84 -19.75
CA ALA A 2 56.31 101.00 -20.66
C ALA A 2 55.05 101.09 -21.57
N THR A 3 54.10 102.00 -21.27
CA THR A 3 53.92 103.35 -21.90
C THR A 3 53.08 103.27 -23.18
N ASN A 4 52.26 104.21 -23.64
CA ASN A 4 51.95 105.61 -23.36
C ASN A 4 50.66 105.91 -24.19
N ARG A 5 49.64 106.58 -23.65
CA ARG A 5 49.29 108.01 -23.82
C ARG A 5 49.04 108.57 -25.24
N SER A 6 48.03 109.46 -25.24
CA SER A 6 47.84 110.72 -26.01
C SER A 6 46.98 110.58 -27.27
N GLY A 7 46.01 111.44 -27.60
CA GLY A 7 45.62 112.76 -27.07
C GLY A 7 45.31 113.74 -28.23
N LYS A 8 44.51 114.79 -27.92
CA LYS A 8 44.24 116.06 -28.66
C LYS A 8 43.09 116.08 -29.69
N THR A 9 42.00 116.86 -29.55
CA THR A 9 41.72 118.31 -29.34
C THR A 9 41.77 119.20 -30.60
N ALA A 10 40.70 119.95 -30.88
CA ALA A 10 40.66 121.40 -31.22
C ALA A 10 39.20 121.82 -31.57
N ASN A 11 38.56 122.76 -30.84
CA ASN A 11 38.52 124.23 -31.06
C ASN A 11 37.38 124.62 -32.06
N SER A 12 36.53 125.64 -31.94
CA SER A 12 36.64 126.96 -31.32
C SER A 12 35.31 127.77 -31.39
N LYS A 13 35.19 128.81 -30.54
CA LYS A 13 34.47 130.12 -30.68
C LYS A 13 33.03 130.31 -30.18
N SER A 14 32.92 131.18 -29.16
CA SER A 14 31.80 132.10 -28.81
C SER A 14 31.85 133.37 -29.72
N PRO A 15 30.89 134.35 -29.74
CA PRO A 15 30.27 135.02 -28.57
C PRO A 15 28.82 135.60 -28.68
N THR A 16 28.28 136.09 -27.54
CA THR A 16 27.34 137.25 -27.31
C THR A 16 25.92 137.25 -27.92
N GLU A 17 24.82 137.78 -27.36
CA GLU A 17 24.42 138.47 -26.10
C GLU A 17 22.87 138.66 -26.17
N ASN A 18 22.22 138.92 -25.02
CA ASN A 18 20.96 139.67 -24.78
C ASN A 18 19.73 138.95 -24.17
N GLY A 19 19.57 139.17 -22.85
CA GLY A 19 18.40 139.78 -22.17
C GLY A 19 17.01 139.13 -22.25
N ALA A 20 16.51 138.63 -21.11
CA ALA A 20 15.39 139.22 -20.32
C ALA A 20 14.74 138.22 -19.33
N GLU A 21 14.86 138.55 -18.04
CA GLU A 21 14.02 138.26 -16.85
C GLU A 21 13.59 136.82 -16.40
N PRO A 22 13.50 136.57 -15.06
CA PRO A 22 13.29 135.23 -14.50
C PRO A 22 11.81 134.89 -14.22
N ILE A 23 11.36 133.69 -14.59
CA ILE A 23 10.10 133.10 -14.11
C ILE A 23 10.42 132.14 -12.95
N GLN A 24 9.80 132.39 -11.80
CA GLN A 24 9.96 131.64 -10.55
C GLN A 24 9.50 130.17 -10.68
N THR A 25 10.32 129.28 -10.13
CA THR A 25 10.11 127.83 -9.99
C THR A 25 8.93 127.46 -9.08
N ASN A 26 8.02 126.63 -9.59
CA ASN A 26 6.90 126.03 -8.84
C ASN A 26 7.27 124.60 -8.40
N GLN A 27 8.30 124.45 -7.55
CA GLN A 27 8.83 123.14 -7.11
C GLN A 27 8.01 122.46 -5.98
N ASN A 28 7.12 123.19 -5.28
CA ASN A 28 6.33 122.63 -4.17
C ASN A 28 5.10 121.81 -4.60
N THR A 29 4.55 122.05 -5.79
CA THR A 29 3.32 121.38 -6.25
C THR A 29 3.57 120.00 -6.85
N THR A 30 4.77 119.77 -7.42
CA THR A 30 5.12 118.49 -8.07
C THR A 30 5.48 117.38 -7.06
N ASP A 31 6.09 117.72 -5.93
CA ASP A 31 6.50 116.75 -4.89
C ASP A 31 5.28 116.22 -4.09
N ILE A 32 4.32 117.11 -3.79
CA ILE A 32 3.06 116.76 -3.12
C ILE A 32 2.20 115.80 -3.99
N GLN A 33 2.25 115.94 -5.32
CA GLN A 33 1.48 115.13 -6.27
C GLN A 33 2.11 113.75 -6.56
N LEU A 34 3.42 113.56 -6.36
CA LEU A 34 4.13 112.29 -6.63
C LEU A 34 4.26 111.36 -5.41
N GLN A 35 4.15 111.88 -4.19
CA GLN A 35 4.17 111.06 -2.96
C GLN A 35 3.06 109.99 -2.92
N PRO A 36 1.78 110.29 -3.25
CA PRO A 36 0.72 109.28 -3.30
C PRO A 36 0.96 108.21 -4.36
N LEU A 37 1.48 108.60 -5.53
CA LEU A 37 1.86 107.66 -6.60
C LEU A 37 2.98 106.72 -6.16
N LEU A 38 4.02 107.23 -5.50
CA LEU A 38 5.11 106.43 -4.96
C LEU A 38 4.64 105.48 -3.85
N ALA A 39 3.76 105.94 -2.96
CA ALA A 39 3.16 105.11 -1.93
C ALA A 39 2.31 103.98 -2.53
N ALA A 40 1.49 104.28 -3.53
CA ALA A 40 0.67 103.29 -4.22
C ALA A 40 1.51 102.27 -5.00
N LEU A 41 2.56 102.72 -5.68
CA LEU A 41 3.52 101.83 -6.35
C LEU A 41 4.24 100.92 -5.35
N LYS A 42 4.64 101.43 -4.17
CA LYS A 42 5.24 100.62 -3.09
C LYS A 42 4.25 99.59 -2.53
N ALA A 43 2.99 99.98 -2.33
CA ALA A 43 1.94 99.08 -1.86
C ALA A 43 1.69 97.94 -2.87
N ALA A 44 1.48 98.28 -4.14
CA ALA A 44 1.25 97.30 -5.21
C ALA A 44 2.47 96.39 -5.44
N LYS A 45 3.69 96.92 -5.37
CA LYS A 45 4.94 96.11 -5.42
C LYS A 45 4.99 95.06 -4.31
N ASN A 46 4.45 95.38 -3.13
CA ASN A 46 4.41 94.47 -1.99
C ASN A 46 3.19 93.54 -1.98
N GLY A 47 2.40 93.52 -3.06
CA GLY A 47 1.24 92.64 -3.22
C GLY A 47 -0.08 93.20 -2.68
N ASP A 48 -0.13 94.46 -2.21
CA ASP A 48 -1.40 95.12 -1.91
C ASP A 48 -2.02 95.65 -3.19
N PHE A 49 -2.89 94.82 -3.79
CA PHE A 49 -3.64 95.18 -4.98
C PHE A 49 -4.98 95.86 -4.68
N THR A 50 -5.25 96.23 -3.43
CA THR A 50 -6.45 97.01 -3.06
C THR A 50 -6.22 98.51 -3.17
N VAL A 51 -4.96 98.94 -3.23
CA VAL A 51 -4.58 100.35 -3.36
C VAL A 51 -5.17 101.01 -4.62
N ARG A 52 -5.66 102.24 -4.47
CA ARG A 52 -6.18 103.04 -5.59
C ARG A 52 -5.64 104.46 -5.50
N LEU A 53 -5.31 105.03 -6.65
CA LEU A 53 -4.98 106.45 -6.80
C LEU A 53 -6.26 107.25 -7.07
N ALA A 54 -6.37 108.41 -6.43
CA ALA A 54 -7.44 109.36 -6.73
C ALA A 54 -7.26 109.90 -8.15
N VAL A 55 -8.34 109.92 -8.92
CA VAL A 55 -8.36 110.51 -10.26
C VAL A 55 -8.74 111.97 -10.11
N GLU A 56 -7.72 112.82 -10.00
CA GLU A 56 -7.88 114.28 -9.94
C GLU A 56 -7.74 114.88 -11.35
N ASP A 57 -8.32 116.07 -11.57
CA ASP A 57 -8.25 116.81 -12.84
C ASP A 57 -6.88 117.51 -12.98
N ASN A 58 -5.81 116.71 -12.93
CA ASN A 58 -4.42 117.12 -12.98
C ASN A 58 -3.63 116.31 -14.03
N GLY A 59 -2.38 116.68 -14.29
CA GLY A 59 -1.52 116.01 -15.29
C GLY A 59 -1.17 114.54 -14.98
N LEU A 60 -1.61 113.98 -13.84
CA LEU A 60 -1.38 112.59 -13.43
C LEU A 60 -2.65 111.72 -13.55
N SER A 61 -3.77 112.26 -14.02
CA SER A 61 -5.05 111.56 -14.17
C SER A 61 -4.95 110.27 -15.00
N GLU A 62 -4.21 110.32 -16.11
CA GLU A 62 -3.98 109.16 -16.98
C GLU A 62 -3.12 108.09 -16.29
N ILE A 63 -2.08 108.50 -15.55
CA ILE A 63 -1.21 107.60 -14.78
C ILE A 63 -2.00 106.93 -13.66
N ALA A 64 -2.85 107.69 -12.95
CA ALA A 64 -3.72 107.15 -11.91
C ALA A 64 -4.71 106.11 -12.48
N THR A 65 -5.26 106.39 -13.67
CA THR A 65 -6.17 105.48 -14.38
C THR A 65 -5.46 104.19 -14.79
N VAL A 66 -4.33 104.28 -15.50
CA VAL A 66 -3.54 103.11 -15.94
C VAL A 66 -3.01 102.32 -14.75
N PHE A 67 -2.56 102.98 -13.67
CA PHE A 67 -2.14 102.32 -12.44
C PHE A 67 -3.32 101.58 -11.78
N ASN A 68 -4.49 102.21 -11.65
CA ASN A 68 -5.67 101.58 -11.08
C ASN A 68 -6.13 100.37 -11.93
N GLU A 69 -6.06 100.46 -13.26
CA GLU A 69 -6.34 99.34 -14.17
C GLU A 69 -5.32 98.20 -14.02
N TRP A 70 -4.03 98.54 -13.94
CA TRP A 70 -2.94 97.57 -13.73
C TRP A 70 -3.07 96.88 -12.37
N VAL A 71 -3.31 97.62 -11.29
CA VAL A 71 -3.55 97.05 -9.96
C VAL A 71 -4.82 96.20 -9.94
N SER A 72 -5.90 96.63 -10.60
CA SER A 72 -7.12 95.85 -10.77
C SER A 72 -6.87 94.54 -11.54
N LEU A 73 -6.04 94.56 -12.58
CA LEU A 73 -5.63 93.36 -13.31
C LEU A 73 -4.81 92.42 -12.43
N ASN A 74 -3.85 92.93 -11.66
CA ASN A 74 -3.06 92.12 -10.72
C ASN A 74 -3.94 91.50 -9.62
N GLN A 75 -4.90 92.27 -9.07
CA GLN A 75 -5.86 91.77 -8.11
C GLN A 75 -6.70 90.61 -8.69
N LYS A 76 -7.18 90.76 -9.92
CA LYS A 76 -7.95 89.73 -10.62
C LYS A 76 -7.12 88.48 -10.90
N VAL A 77 -5.88 88.62 -11.39
CA VAL A 77 -4.96 87.50 -11.63
C VAL A 77 -4.62 86.78 -10.34
N ASN A 78 -4.33 87.50 -9.25
CA ASN A 78 -4.03 86.90 -7.96
C ASN A 78 -5.20 86.08 -7.42
N ASN A 79 -6.41 86.65 -7.45
CA ASN A 79 -7.61 85.94 -7.01
C ASN A 79 -7.87 84.71 -7.88
N GLU A 80 -7.64 84.82 -9.19
CA GLU A 80 -7.86 83.72 -10.13
C GLU A 80 -6.84 82.59 -9.94
N VAL A 81 -5.56 82.91 -9.75
CA VAL A 81 -4.53 81.90 -9.43
C VAL A 81 -4.80 81.25 -8.08
N ALA A 82 -5.24 82.01 -7.07
CA ALA A 82 -5.63 81.45 -5.77
C ALA A 82 -6.83 80.51 -5.89
N ARG A 83 -7.84 80.87 -6.69
CA ARG A 83 -8.98 80.00 -7.01
C ARG A 83 -8.53 78.71 -7.68
N ILE A 84 -7.72 78.81 -8.74
CA ILE A 84 -7.21 77.65 -9.47
C ILE A 84 -6.34 76.74 -8.59
N ALA A 85 -5.50 77.32 -7.74
CA ALA A 85 -4.71 76.55 -6.78
C ALA A 85 -5.60 75.81 -5.77
N SER A 86 -6.69 76.42 -5.31
CA SER A 86 -7.70 75.75 -4.46
C SER A 86 -8.42 74.63 -5.21
N GLU A 87 -8.93 74.92 -6.40
CA GLU A 87 -9.73 73.98 -7.19
C GLU A 87 -8.91 72.76 -7.62
N ILE A 88 -7.68 72.95 -8.11
CA ILE A 88 -6.82 71.85 -8.54
C ILE A 88 -6.18 71.15 -7.33
N GLY A 89 -5.61 71.93 -6.39
CA GLY A 89 -4.77 71.40 -5.32
C GLY A 89 -5.53 70.88 -4.10
N THR A 90 -6.72 71.43 -3.81
CA THR A 90 -7.54 71.06 -2.64
C THR A 90 -8.80 70.31 -3.05
N GLU A 91 -9.52 70.82 -4.04
CA GLU A 91 -10.82 70.26 -4.44
C GLU A 91 -10.69 69.12 -5.47
N GLY A 92 -9.53 68.99 -6.12
CA GLY A 92 -9.24 67.95 -7.11
C GLY A 92 -9.92 68.17 -8.47
N ASN A 93 -10.39 69.40 -8.74
CA ASN A 93 -10.92 69.79 -10.04
C ASN A 93 -9.77 70.14 -11.01
N LEU A 94 -9.12 69.10 -11.54
CA LEU A 94 -7.94 69.24 -12.40
C LEU A 94 -8.24 69.89 -13.76
N GLY A 95 -9.52 70.00 -14.15
CA GLY A 95 -9.94 70.60 -15.41
C GLY A 95 -10.18 72.12 -15.34
N SER A 96 -9.97 72.75 -14.18
CA SER A 96 -10.25 74.17 -13.99
C SER A 96 -9.35 75.07 -14.84
N GLN A 97 -9.95 76.12 -15.44
CA GLN A 97 -9.25 77.07 -16.29
C GLN A 97 -9.25 78.48 -15.67
N ALA A 98 -8.08 79.10 -15.67
CA ALA A 98 -7.82 80.47 -15.29
C ALA A 98 -8.23 81.43 -16.41
N VAL A 99 -9.17 82.33 -16.16
CA VAL A 99 -9.65 83.33 -17.13
C VAL A 99 -9.78 84.70 -16.46
N VAL A 100 -9.04 85.69 -16.96
CA VAL A 100 -9.12 87.07 -16.47
C VAL A 100 -9.47 88.04 -17.61
N LYS A 101 -10.64 88.67 -17.52
CA LYS A 101 -11.08 89.69 -18.48
C LYS A 101 -10.14 90.91 -18.45
N GLY A 102 -9.50 91.20 -19.58
CA GLY A 102 -8.56 92.32 -19.74
C GLY A 102 -7.09 91.93 -19.72
N ALA A 103 -6.76 90.65 -19.46
CA ALA A 103 -5.41 90.15 -19.61
C ALA A 103 -4.97 90.17 -21.09
N LYS A 104 -3.78 90.71 -21.36
CA LYS A 104 -3.15 90.78 -22.69
C LYS A 104 -1.64 90.62 -22.53
N GLY A 105 -0.94 90.31 -23.63
CA GLY A 105 0.52 90.12 -23.61
C GLY A 105 0.94 89.03 -22.63
N SER A 106 2.00 89.25 -21.86
CA SER A 106 2.55 88.27 -20.90
C SER A 106 1.56 87.80 -19.83
N TRP A 107 0.53 88.60 -19.50
CA TRP A 107 -0.52 88.17 -18.56
C TRP A 107 -1.40 87.07 -19.15
N GLN A 108 -1.71 87.16 -20.45
CA GLN A 108 -2.45 86.10 -21.14
C GLN A 108 -1.59 84.84 -21.27
N GLU A 109 -0.29 85.00 -21.55
CA GLU A 109 0.66 83.89 -21.62
C GLU A 109 0.79 83.15 -20.28
N LEU A 110 0.84 83.87 -19.16
CA LEU A 110 0.83 83.27 -17.81
C LEU A 110 -0.43 82.44 -17.57
N LEU A 111 -1.61 82.97 -17.89
CA LEU A 111 -2.87 82.24 -17.74
C LEU A 111 -2.91 81.01 -18.66
N ASN A 112 -2.39 81.13 -19.89
CA ASN A 112 -2.28 80.01 -20.82
C ASN A 112 -1.35 78.91 -20.28
N ASN A 113 -0.21 79.28 -19.68
CA ASN A 113 0.71 78.32 -19.08
C ASN A 113 0.10 77.60 -17.86
N VAL A 114 -0.63 78.32 -17.00
CA VAL A 114 -1.39 77.71 -15.89
C VAL A 114 -2.46 76.74 -16.42
N ASN A 115 -3.19 77.15 -17.46
CA ASN A 115 -4.20 76.30 -18.10
C ASN A 115 -3.59 75.07 -18.75
N GLN A 116 -2.43 75.19 -19.40
CA GLN A 116 -1.71 74.06 -19.98
C GLN A 116 -1.21 73.09 -18.90
N MET A 117 -0.68 73.61 -17.77
CA MET A 117 -0.29 72.78 -16.63
C MET A 117 -1.48 72.01 -16.07
N SER A 118 -2.63 72.69 -15.86
CA SER A 118 -3.86 72.06 -15.40
C SER A 118 -4.35 70.98 -16.37
N ALA A 119 -4.36 71.28 -17.67
CA ALA A 119 -4.77 70.35 -18.71
C ALA A 119 -3.89 69.10 -18.74
N ASN A 120 -2.55 69.26 -18.67
CA ASN A 120 -1.61 68.16 -18.64
C ASN A 120 -1.83 67.27 -17.40
N ILE A 121 -1.96 67.85 -16.20
CA ILE A 121 -2.23 67.08 -14.97
C ILE A 121 -3.58 66.35 -15.07
N SER A 122 -4.62 67.03 -15.56
CA SER A 122 -5.94 66.45 -15.74
C SER A 122 -5.95 65.27 -16.69
N GLU A 123 -5.27 65.38 -17.84
CA GLU A 123 -5.21 64.32 -18.84
C GLU A 123 -4.47 63.09 -18.29
N GLN A 124 -3.32 63.29 -17.65
CA GLN A 124 -2.51 62.21 -17.09
C GLN A 124 -3.25 61.45 -15.98
N ILE A 125 -3.90 62.16 -15.05
CA ILE A 125 -4.73 61.53 -14.00
C ILE A 125 -5.97 60.87 -14.58
N LYS A 126 -6.60 61.46 -15.60
CA LYS A 126 -7.76 60.88 -16.28
C LYS A 126 -7.43 59.53 -16.93
N SER A 127 -6.31 59.43 -17.64
CA SER A 127 -5.86 58.16 -18.26
C SER A 127 -5.63 57.06 -17.22
N ILE A 128 -5.00 57.38 -16.09
CA ILE A 128 -4.80 56.43 -14.98
C ILE A 128 -6.15 55.99 -14.38
N ARG A 129 -7.05 56.94 -14.13
CA ARG A 129 -8.39 56.68 -13.58
C ARG A 129 -9.21 55.76 -14.47
N GLU A 130 -9.20 56.00 -15.78
CA GLU A 130 -9.95 55.21 -16.76
C GLU A 130 -9.50 53.74 -16.75
N VAL A 131 -8.19 53.49 -16.83
CA VAL A 131 -7.68 52.11 -16.76
C VAL A 131 -7.92 51.48 -15.40
N THR A 132 -7.75 52.22 -14.30
CA THR A 132 -8.01 51.71 -12.94
C THR A 132 -9.48 51.31 -12.76
N LEU A 133 -10.42 52.06 -13.33
CA LEU A 133 -11.84 51.72 -13.31
C LEU A 133 -12.11 50.42 -14.08
N VAL A 134 -11.51 50.25 -15.25
CA VAL A 134 -11.66 49.04 -16.07
C VAL A 134 -11.04 47.81 -15.38
N VAL A 135 -9.89 47.99 -14.73
CA VAL A 135 -9.24 46.95 -13.90
C VAL A 135 -10.11 46.59 -12.69
N ALA A 136 -10.72 47.57 -12.02
CA ALA A 136 -11.65 47.32 -10.91
C ALA A 136 -12.93 46.57 -11.34
N GLN A 137 -13.31 46.68 -12.61
CA GLN A 137 -14.40 45.91 -13.23
C GLN A 137 -13.95 44.51 -13.70
N GLY A 138 -12.70 44.13 -13.45
CA GLY A 138 -12.15 42.80 -13.73
C GLY A 138 -11.37 42.70 -15.05
N ASN A 139 -11.25 43.76 -15.84
CA ASN A 139 -10.51 43.71 -17.10
C ASN A 139 -9.04 44.13 -16.92
N LEU A 140 -8.21 43.12 -16.68
CA LEU A 140 -6.76 43.19 -16.51
C LEU A 140 -5.99 43.18 -17.85
N SER A 141 -6.70 43.13 -18.98
CA SER A 141 -6.09 43.19 -20.32
C SER A 141 -5.73 44.62 -20.73
N GLN A 142 -6.16 45.62 -19.96
CA GLN A 142 -5.86 47.02 -20.24
C GLN A 142 -4.51 47.43 -19.67
N HIS A 143 -3.91 48.46 -20.27
CA HIS A 143 -2.76 49.14 -19.72
C HIS A 143 -2.87 50.63 -20.00
N ILE A 144 -2.18 51.44 -19.21
CA ILE A 144 -2.16 52.89 -19.36
C ILE A 144 -1.19 53.24 -20.50
N GLU A 145 -1.75 53.65 -21.64
CA GLU A 145 -1.05 54.25 -22.77
C GLU A 145 -1.06 55.78 -22.61
N ALA A 146 -0.04 56.32 -21.93
CA ALA A 146 0.12 57.76 -21.77
C ALA A 146 1.60 58.14 -21.90
N ASP A 147 1.90 59.15 -22.71
CA ASP A 147 3.25 59.70 -22.88
C ASP A 147 3.58 60.63 -21.70
N ASN A 148 3.86 60.02 -20.56
CA ASN A 148 4.15 60.70 -19.30
C ASN A 148 5.66 60.84 -19.10
N ALA A 149 6.05 61.88 -18.38
CA ALA A 149 7.43 62.10 -17.92
C ALA A 149 7.49 62.25 -16.40
N GLY A 150 8.69 62.15 -15.83
CA GLY A 150 8.93 62.36 -14.40
C GLY A 150 8.12 61.40 -13.51
N GLU A 151 7.52 61.95 -12.45
CA GLU A 151 6.76 61.22 -11.43
C GLU A 151 5.50 60.55 -12.01
N PHE A 152 4.85 61.17 -13.00
CA PHE A 152 3.69 60.58 -13.67
C PHE A 152 4.07 59.34 -14.47
N LYS A 153 5.26 59.31 -15.07
CA LYS A 153 5.78 58.10 -15.72
C LYS A 153 5.97 56.98 -14.70
N GLN A 154 6.59 57.27 -13.56
CA GLN A 154 6.79 56.28 -12.50
C GLN A 154 5.46 55.74 -11.97
N LEU A 155 4.46 56.59 -11.79
CA LEU A 155 3.12 56.19 -11.38
C LEU A 155 2.47 55.27 -12.42
N THR A 156 2.52 55.63 -13.71
CA THR A 156 2.03 54.82 -14.82
C THR A 156 2.74 53.46 -14.90
N ASP A 157 4.07 53.45 -14.80
CA ASP A 157 4.88 52.22 -14.85
C ASP A 157 4.55 51.30 -13.65
N ASN A 158 4.43 51.86 -12.44
CA ASN A 158 4.06 51.10 -11.24
C ASN A 158 2.62 50.52 -11.35
N ALA A 159 1.66 51.31 -11.84
CA ALA A 159 0.29 50.86 -12.06
C ALA A 159 0.23 49.74 -13.12
N ASN A 160 0.93 49.90 -14.25
CA ASN A 160 1.02 48.88 -15.29
C ASN A 160 1.72 47.61 -14.77
N GLN A 161 2.75 47.74 -13.93
CA GLN A 161 3.39 46.60 -13.30
C GLN A 161 2.44 45.87 -12.34
N MET A 162 1.63 46.60 -11.57
CA MET A 162 0.60 46.02 -10.71
C MET A 162 -0.43 45.24 -11.52
N ILE A 163 -0.96 45.82 -12.61
CA ILE A 163 -1.92 45.16 -13.50
C ILE A 163 -1.31 43.88 -14.10
N SER A 164 -0.07 43.95 -14.59
CA SER A 164 0.64 42.79 -15.15
C SER A 164 0.83 41.67 -14.13
N ARG A 165 1.19 42.01 -12.87
CA ARG A 165 1.32 41.03 -11.78
C ARG A 165 -0.03 40.40 -11.45
N LEU A 166 -1.10 41.19 -11.32
CA LEU A 166 -2.46 40.68 -11.07
C LEU A 166 -2.88 39.73 -12.19
N ARG A 167 -2.67 40.12 -13.46
CA ARG A 167 -2.96 39.30 -14.63
C ARG A 167 -2.23 37.95 -14.58
N SER A 168 -0.93 37.97 -14.26
CA SER A 168 -0.13 36.75 -14.11
C SER A 168 -0.63 35.87 -12.97
N SER A 169 -0.95 36.43 -11.82
CA SER A 169 -1.46 35.68 -10.67
C SER A 169 -2.82 35.04 -10.96
N ILE A 170 -3.73 35.76 -11.62
CA ILE A 170 -5.04 35.25 -12.01
C ILE A 170 -4.90 34.10 -13.01
N ARG A 171 -4.02 34.23 -14.00
CA ARG A 171 -3.71 33.14 -14.94
C ARG A 171 -3.16 31.90 -14.21
N GLN A 172 -2.20 32.09 -13.32
CA GLN A 172 -1.64 30.99 -12.53
C GLN A 172 -2.70 30.32 -11.65
N MET A 173 -3.63 31.07 -11.06
CA MET A 173 -4.76 30.51 -10.31
C MET A 173 -5.71 29.70 -11.22
N ALA A 174 -5.94 30.14 -12.47
CA ALA A 174 -6.71 29.38 -13.46
C ALA A 174 -6.07 28.02 -13.77
N ASP A 175 -4.76 28.03 -13.99
CA ASP A 175 -3.99 26.83 -14.32
C ASP A 175 -3.99 25.85 -13.13
N VAL A 176 -3.78 26.34 -11.90
CA VAL A 176 -3.86 25.54 -10.67
C VAL A 176 -5.26 24.98 -10.45
N ALA A 177 -6.32 25.77 -10.66
CA ALA A 177 -7.70 25.29 -10.54
C ALA A 177 -7.96 24.11 -11.49
N THR A 178 -7.53 24.24 -12.74
CA THR A 178 -7.67 23.20 -13.76
C THR A 178 -6.90 21.94 -13.37
N ALA A 179 -5.67 22.08 -12.89
CA ALA A 179 -4.86 20.96 -12.42
C ALA A 179 -5.50 20.24 -11.22
N VAL A 180 -6.02 20.99 -10.24
CA VAL A 180 -6.73 20.43 -9.08
C VAL A 180 -7.99 19.67 -9.50
N ALA A 181 -8.77 20.20 -10.45
CA ALA A 181 -9.95 19.52 -10.98
C ALA A 181 -9.58 18.19 -11.63
N SER A 182 -8.55 18.18 -12.50
CA SER A 182 -8.08 16.96 -13.17
C SER A 182 -7.57 15.92 -12.17
N SER A 183 -6.77 16.32 -11.19
CA SER A 183 -6.27 15.41 -10.15
C SER A 183 -7.40 14.86 -9.27
N ALA A 184 -8.44 15.64 -9.00
CA ALA A 184 -9.61 15.18 -8.28
C ALA A 184 -10.43 14.15 -9.06
N GLU A 185 -10.57 14.31 -10.38
CA GLU A 185 -11.20 13.30 -11.24
C GLU A 185 -10.39 11.99 -11.25
N GLU A 186 -9.07 12.07 -11.36
CA GLU A 186 -8.18 10.91 -11.27
C GLU A 186 -8.29 10.20 -9.91
N LEU A 187 -8.28 10.94 -8.79
CA LEU A 187 -8.46 10.39 -7.45
C LEU A 187 -9.82 9.69 -7.29
N THR A 188 -10.87 10.24 -7.88
CA THR A 188 -12.21 9.63 -7.88
C THR A 188 -12.20 8.30 -8.64
N ALA A 189 -11.55 8.27 -9.82
CA ALA A 189 -11.42 7.05 -10.61
C ALA A 189 -10.63 5.97 -9.86
N VAL A 190 -9.47 6.31 -9.29
CA VAL A 190 -8.63 5.39 -8.50
C VAL A 190 -9.38 4.89 -7.26
N SER A 191 -10.14 5.75 -6.58
CA SER A 191 -10.95 5.36 -5.41
C SER A 191 -12.06 4.37 -5.79
N LYS A 192 -12.67 4.52 -6.96
CA LYS A 192 -13.67 3.58 -7.47
C LYS A 192 -13.06 2.22 -7.78
N GLU A 193 -11.90 2.20 -8.45
CA GLU A 193 -11.16 0.97 -8.72
C GLU A 193 -10.71 0.28 -7.42
N MET A 194 -10.20 1.04 -6.46
CA MET A 194 -9.81 0.55 -5.14
C MET A 194 -10.99 -0.08 -4.38
N THR A 195 -12.18 0.51 -4.49
CA THR A 195 -13.40 -0.04 -3.90
C THR A 195 -13.76 -1.40 -4.51
N GLU A 196 -13.68 -1.52 -5.83
CA GLU A 196 -13.95 -2.78 -6.54
C GLU A 196 -12.92 -3.85 -6.17
N ASN A 197 -11.63 -3.51 -6.19
CA ASN A 197 -10.55 -4.43 -5.82
C ASN A 197 -10.67 -4.90 -4.36
N ALA A 198 -11.06 -4.01 -3.44
CA ALA A 198 -11.32 -4.36 -2.05
C ALA A 198 -12.53 -5.30 -1.93
N LYS A 199 -13.61 -5.05 -2.66
CA LYS A 199 -14.78 -5.93 -2.68
C LYS A 199 -14.42 -7.34 -3.19
N GLN A 200 -13.70 -7.42 -4.30
CA GLN A 200 -13.20 -8.70 -4.83
C GLN A 200 -12.28 -9.42 -3.82
N THR A 201 -11.39 -8.68 -3.15
CA THR A 201 -10.53 -9.24 -2.09
C THR A 201 -11.37 -9.82 -0.95
N SER A 202 -12.44 -9.15 -0.54
CA SER A 202 -13.35 -9.65 0.49
C SER A 202 -14.11 -10.91 0.05
N GLU A 203 -14.56 -10.97 -1.20
CA GLU A 203 -15.22 -12.15 -1.76
C GLU A 203 -14.26 -13.35 -1.83
N GLN A 204 -13.02 -13.11 -2.29
CA GLN A 204 -11.96 -14.12 -2.34
C GLN A 204 -11.62 -14.63 -0.93
N ALA A 205 -11.52 -13.72 0.06
CA ALA A 205 -11.31 -14.07 1.45
C ALA A 205 -12.43 -14.98 1.98
N ASN A 206 -13.70 -14.65 1.72
CA ASN A 206 -14.82 -15.49 2.13
C ASN A 206 -14.76 -16.91 1.51
N SER A 207 -14.40 -17.02 0.23
CA SER A 207 -14.23 -18.31 -0.44
C SER A 207 -13.07 -19.13 0.14
N ALA A 208 -11.94 -18.47 0.43
CA ALA A 208 -10.80 -19.12 1.07
C ALA A 208 -11.12 -19.57 2.51
N SER A 209 -11.91 -18.78 3.26
CA SER A 209 -12.39 -19.16 4.60
C SER A 209 -13.28 -20.40 4.55
N ALA A 210 -14.20 -20.46 3.58
CA ALA A 210 -15.06 -21.63 3.39
C ALA A 210 -14.24 -22.88 3.04
N SER A 211 -13.20 -22.72 2.23
CA SER A 211 -12.28 -23.82 1.89
C SER A 211 -11.50 -24.31 3.12
N ALA A 212 -11.01 -23.39 3.97
CA ALA A 212 -10.33 -23.75 5.21
C ALA A 212 -11.24 -24.52 6.18
N GLU A 213 -12.50 -24.09 6.32
CA GLU A 213 -13.49 -24.81 7.12
C GLU A 213 -13.74 -26.22 6.57
N GLN A 214 -13.85 -26.37 5.24
CA GLN A 214 -14.00 -27.68 4.62
C GLN A 214 -12.81 -28.61 4.88
N VAL A 215 -11.57 -28.10 4.82
CA VAL A 215 -10.37 -28.89 5.15
C VAL A 215 -10.37 -29.26 6.65
N ASN A 216 -10.85 -28.38 7.53
CA ASN A 216 -11.00 -28.69 8.94
C ASN A 216 -12.00 -29.85 9.19
N GLN A 217 -13.15 -29.83 8.52
CA GLN A 217 -14.14 -30.93 8.57
C GLN A 217 -13.58 -32.25 8.01
N ASN A 218 -12.83 -32.18 6.90
CA ASN A 218 -12.14 -33.34 6.35
C ASN A 218 -11.11 -33.89 7.34
N SER A 219 -10.38 -33.02 8.04
CA SER A 219 -9.39 -33.42 9.05
C SER A 219 -10.06 -34.17 10.20
N ILE A 220 -11.21 -33.69 10.71
CA ILE A 220 -12.01 -34.39 11.72
C ILE A 220 -12.41 -35.79 11.24
N THR A 221 -12.87 -35.91 9.98
CA THR A 221 -13.26 -37.19 9.38
C THR A 221 -12.08 -38.16 9.32
N VAL A 222 -10.89 -37.67 8.97
CA VAL A 222 -9.66 -38.48 8.93
C VAL A 222 -9.25 -38.91 10.35
N VAL A 223 -9.38 -38.06 11.37
CA VAL A 223 -9.12 -38.44 12.77
C VAL A 223 -9.98 -39.64 13.16
N THR A 224 -11.28 -39.60 12.88
CA THR A 224 -12.18 -40.73 13.16
C THR A 224 -11.73 -42.00 12.43
N ALA A 225 -11.32 -41.92 11.16
CA ALA A 225 -10.79 -43.06 10.42
C ALA A 225 -9.48 -43.61 11.04
N VAL A 226 -8.63 -42.74 11.58
CA VAL A 226 -7.40 -43.15 12.28
C VAL A 226 -7.70 -43.82 13.62
N GLU A 227 -8.73 -43.38 14.34
CA GLU A 227 -9.20 -44.05 15.56
C GLU A 227 -9.74 -45.46 15.27
N GLU A 228 -10.54 -45.62 14.21
CA GLU A 228 -11.02 -46.93 13.75
C GLU A 228 -9.88 -47.84 13.27
N MET A 229 -8.89 -47.27 12.58
CA MET A 229 -7.71 -48.01 12.15
C MET A 229 -6.88 -48.48 13.35
N ASN A 230 -6.69 -47.63 14.37
CA ASN A 230 -6.03 -48.02 15.62
C ASN A 230 -6.78 -49.15 16.33
N ALA A 231 -8.11 -49.12 16.36
CA ALA A 231 -8.91 -50.20 16.93
C ALA A 231 -8.69 -51.52 16.17
N SER A 232 -8.66 -51.46 14.84
CA SER A 232 -8.41 -52.62 13.97
C SER A 232 -7.01 -53.19 14.16
N ILE A 233 -5.99 -52.32 14.22
CA ILE A 233 -4.59 -52.71 14.48
C ILE A 233 -4.46 -53.41 15.85
N ARG A 234 -5.14 -52.90 16.89
CA ARG A 234 -5.16 -53.55 18.21
C ARG A 234 -5.80 -54.94 18.17
N GLU A 235 -6.86 -55.14 17.40
CA GLU A 235 -7.50 -56.46 17.27
C GLU A 235 -6.60 -57.43 16.47
N ILE A 236 -5.89 -56.94 15.44
CA ILE A 236 -4.89 -57.75 14.71
C ILE A 236 -3.75 -58.14 15.66
N ALA A 237 -3.21 -57.19 16.45
CA ALA A 237 -2.16 -57.46 17.43
C ALA A 237 -2.57 -58.56 18.42
N LYS A 238 -3.81 -58.50 18.90
CA LYS A 238 -4.39 -59.51 19.79
C LYS A 238 -4.51 -60.87 19.10
N THR A 239 -5.02 -60.91 17.87
CA THR A 239 -5.16 -62.14 17.07
C THR A 239 -3.81 -62.80 16.80
N VAL A 240 -2.78 -62.00 16.52
CA VAL A 240 -1.40 -62.47 16.32
C VAL A 240 -0.83 -63.08 17.59
N ALA A 241 -1.02 -62.41 18.74
CA ALA A 241 -0.59 -62.93 20.04
C ALA A 241 -1.31 -64.25 20.41
N GLU A 242 -2.61 -64.35 20.14
CA GLU A 242 -3.37 -65.58 20.32
C GLU A 242 -2.90 -66.69 19.37
N GLY A 243 -2.63 -66.36 18.09
CA GLY A 243 -2.08 -67.29 17.11
C GLY A 243 -0.72 -67.86 17.52
N ALA A 244 0.19 -67.01 18.01
CA ALA A 244 1.49 -67.43 18.53
C ALA A 244 1.34 -68.36 19.76
N LYS A 245 0.37 -68.09 20.64
CA LYS A 245 0.07 -68.96 21.78
C LYS A 245 -0.45 -70.33 21.34
N VAL A 246 -1.34 -70.38 20.34
CA VAL A 246 -1.86 -71.63 19.78
C VAL A 246 -0.75 -72.43 19.11
N ALA A 247 0.12 -71.79 18.31
CA ALA A 247 1.28 -72.44 17.70
C ALA A 247 2.20 -73.08 18.75
N ASN A 248 2.57 -72.34 19.79
CA ASN A 248 3.38 -72.87 20.89
C ASN A 248 2.71 -74.06 21.62
N GLN A 249 1.39 -74.03 21.79
CA GLN A 249 0.65 -75.15 22.38
C GLN A 249 0.60 -76.37 21.45
N ALA A 250 0.53 -76.15 20.14
CA ALA A 250 0.56 -77.21 19.14
C ALA A 250 1.93 -77.91 19.10
N VAL A 251 3.05 -77.16 19.17
CA VAL A 251 4.40 -77.75 19.31
C VAL A 251 4.48 -78.68 20.51
N LYS A 252 4.07 -78.21 21.70
CA LYS A 252 4.05 -79.04 22.92
C LYS A 252 3.22 -80.31 22.78
N THR A 253 2.13 -80.24 22.02
CA THR A 253 1.24 -81.39 21.78
C THR A 253 1.88 -82.37 20.80
N ALA A 254 2.54 -81.87 19.75
CA ALA A 254 3.30 -82.68 18.79
C ALA A 254 4.46 -83.40 19.49
N ASP A 255 5.24 -82.70 20.33
CA ASP A 255 6.34 -83.27 21.12
C ASP A 255 5.86 -84.44 21.98
N ARG A 256 4.77 -84.25 22.74
CA ARG A 256 4.21 -85.31 23.59
C ARG A 256 3.66 -86.49 22.78
N THR A 257 3.15 -86.22 21.58
CA THR A 257 2.73 -87.30 20.66
C THR A 257 3.93 -88.07 20.16
N ASN A 258 5.02 -87.37 19.81
CA ASN A 258 6.27 -87.97 19.36
C ASN A 258 6.87 -88.88 20.44
N GLU A 259 6.92 -88.42 21.70
CA GLU A 259 7.35 -89.25 22.85
C GLU A 259 6.51 -90.53 23.02
N THR A 260 5.21 -90.44 22.76
CA THR A 260 4.28 -91.57 22.91
C THR A 260 4.49 -92.59 21.78
N ILE A 261 4.68 -92.12 20.54
CA ILE A 261 4.97 -92.99 19.40
C ILE A 261 6.37 -93.62 19.51
N ASP A 262 7.37 -92.89 20.00
CA ASP A 262 8.71 -93.44 20.25
C ASP A 262 8.65 -94.58 21.29
N LYS A 263 7.92 -94.38 22.39
CA LYS A 263 7.67 -95.46 23.37
C LYS A 263 6.95 -96.67 22.76
N LEU A 264 6.01 -96.45 21.84
CA LEU A 264 5.33 -97.52 21.11
C LEU A 264 6.31 -98.27 20.18
N GLY A 265 7.17 -97.54 19.47
CA GLY A 265 8.22 -98.10 18.62
C GLY A 265 9.22 -98.95 19.42
N GLN A 266 9.67 -98.44 20.57
CA GLN A 266 10.52 -99.19 21.51
C GLN A 266 9.82 -100.46 22.02
N SER A 267 8.56 -100.36 22.44
CA SER A 267 7.78 -101.52 22.91
C SER A 267 7.62 -102.59 21.83
N SER A 268 7.33 -102.18 20.59
CA SER A 268 7.26 -103.07 19.42
C SER A 268 8.62 -103.70 19.09
N SER A 269 9.73 -102.99 19.30
CA SER A 269 11.08 -103.54 19.16
C SER A 269 11.35 -104.65 20.19
N GLU A 270 11.01 -104.41 21.46
CA GLU A 270 11.12 -105.41 22.52
C GLU A 270 10.25 -106.65 22.25
N ILE A 271 8.99 -106.45 21.80
CA ILE A 271 8.13 -107.58 21.39
C ILE A 271 8.77 -108.35 20.24
N GLY A 272 9.34 -107.67 19.25
CA GLY A 272 10.06 -108.31 18.14
C GLY A 272 11.24 -109.19 18.60
N LYS A 273 11.99 -108.75 19.62
CA LYS A 273 13.06 -109.56 20.24
C LYS A 273 12.49 -110.82 20.91
N VAL A 274 11.40 -110.68 21.66
CA VAL A 274 10.71 -111.81 22.32
C VAL A 274 10.21 -112.82 21.28
N ILE A 275 9.59 -112.35 20.20
CA ILE A 275 9.09 -113.23 19.13
C ILE A 275 10.23 -114.03 18.50
N LYS A 276 11.39 -113.42 18.20
CA LYS A 276 12.58 -114.14 17.69
C LYS A 276 13.04 -115.27 18.62
N VAL A 277 12.98 -115.05 19.93
CA VAL A 277 13.29 -116.09 20.92
C VAL A 277 12.27 -117.22 20.87
N ILE A 278 10.97 -116.89 20.82
CA ILE A 278 9.89 -117.90 20.72
C ILE A 278 10.01 -118.72 19.43
N THR A 279 10.28 -118.08 18.29
CA THR A 279 10.52 -118.78 17.02
C THR A 279 11.71 -119.74 17.11
N SER A 280 12.81 -119.31 17.75
CA SER A 280 13.98 -120.17 17.98
C SER A 280 13.66 -121.37 18.88
N ILE A 281 12.87 -121.16 19.94
CA ILE A 281 12.40 -122.22 20.83
C ILE A 281 11.48 -123.19 20.07
N ALA A 282 10.57 -122.69 19.23
CA ALA A 282 9.68 -123.52 18.42
C ALA A 282 10.48 -124.39 17.42
N GLN A 283 11.50 -123.82 16.77
CA GLN A 283 12.40 -124.56 15.88
C GLN A 283 13.20 -125.65 16.63
N GLN A 284 13.75 -125.33 17.81
CA GLN A 284 14.43 -126.33 18.66
C GLN A 284 13.47 -127.42 19.13
N THR A 285 12.24 -127.06 19.51
CA THR A 285 11.21 -128.01 19.95
C THR A 285 10.81 -128.95 18.81
N ASN A 286 10.69 -128.43 17.58
CA ASN A 286 10.45 -129.23 16.37
C ASN A 286 11.61 -130.21 16.08
N LEU A 287 12.87 -129.81 16.29
CA LEU A 287 14.05 -130.69 16.16
C LEU A 287 14.11 -131.77 17.26
N LEU A 288 13.81 -131.40 18.51
CA LEU A 288 13.72 -132.34 19.63
C LEU A 288 12.62 -133.37 19.39
N ALA A 289 11.44 -132.91 18.94
CA ALA A 289 10.33 -133.77 18.60
C ALA A 289 10.65 -134.69 17.42
N LEU A 290 11.37 -134.19 16.39
CA LEU A 290 11.87 -135.01 15.29
C LEU A 290 12.82 -136.11 15.77
N ASN A 291 13.78 -135.79 16.63
CA ASN A 291 14.69 -136.76 17.22
C ASN A 291 13.93 -137.80 18.06
N ALA A 292 12.92 -137.37 18.82
CA ALA A 292 12.04 -138.27 19.57
C ALA A 292 11.22 -139.19 18.65
N THR A 293 10.71 -138.69 17.52
CA THR A 293 10.02 -139.52 16.50
C THR A 293 10.98 -140.55 15.89
N ILE A 294 12.24 -140.18 15.63
CA ILE A 294 13.26 -141.10 15.09
C ILE A 294 13.59 -142.20 16.11
N GLU A 295 13.80 -141.84 17.38
CA GLU A 295 14.14 -142.82 18.41
C GLU A 295 12.94 -143.72 18.76
N ALA A 296 11.73 -143.17 18.70
CA ALA A 296 10.49 -143.95 18.81
C ALA A 296 10.32 -144.93 17.63
N ALA A 297 10.72 -144.56 16.41
CA ALA A 297 10.73 -145.46 15.26
C ALA A 297 11.79 -146.58 15.38
N ARG A 298 12.95 -146.28 16.00
CA ARG A 298 13.98 -147.28 16.33
C ARG A 298 13.53 -148.32 17.36
N ALA A 299 12.69 -147.92 18.32
CA ALA A 299 12.17 -148.81 19.37
C ALA A 299 11.06 -149.79 18.91
N GLY A 300 10.67 -149.78 17.63
CA GLY A 300 9.69 -150.72 17.07
C GLY A 300 8.29 -150.60 17.70
N ASP A 301 7.64 -151.74 17.99
CA ASP A 301 6.27 -151.74 18.54
C ASP A 301 6.16 -151.12 19.95
N ALA A 302 7.25 -151.08 20.72
CA ALA A 302 7.28 -150.46 22.06
C ALA A 302 7.28 -148.91 22.00
N GLY A 303 7.68 -148.32 20.87
CA GLY A 303 7.79 -146.87 20.68
C GLY A 303 6.54 -146.19 20.10
N ARG A 304 5.50 -146.94 19.69
CA ARG A 304 4.33 -146.39 18.98
C ARG A 304 3.62 -145.26 19.71
N GLY A 305 3.39 -145.39 21.03
CA GLY A 305 2.75 -144.34 21.82
C GLY A 305 3.59 -143.07 21.92
N PHE A 306 4.92 -143.22 22.07
CA PHE A 306 5.87 -142.10 22.06
C PHE A 306 5.97 -141.43 20.69
N ALA A 307 5.90 -142.19 19.59
CA ALA A 307 5.92 -141.65 18.23
C ALA A 307 4.70 -140.75 17.94
N VAL A 308 3.52 -141.09 18.46
CA VAL A 308 2.30 -140.25 18.32
C VAL A 308 2.47 -138.94 19.06
N VAL A 309 2.91 -138.97 20.33
CA VAL A 309 3.13 -137.74 21.12
C VAL A 309 4.23 -136.88 20.51
N ALA A 310 5.33 -137.48 20.05
CA ALA A 310 6.42 -136.76 19.38
C ALA A 310 5.96 -136.10 18.08
N ASN A 311 5.12 -136.77 17.27
CA ASN A 311 4.53 -136.17 16.07
C ASN A 311 3.55 -135.03 16.41
N GLU A 312 2.77 -135.15 17.48
CA GLU A 312 1.86 -134.08 17.91
C GLU A 312 2.64 -132.84 18.37
N VAL A 313 3.68 -133.02 19.20
CA VAL A 313 4.58 -131.95 19.64
C VAL A 313 5.28 -131.30 18.45
N LYS A 314 5.71 -132.09 17.46
CA LYS A 314 6.32 -131.61 16.22
C LYS A 314 5.36 -130.70 15.43
N GLU A 315 4.10 -131.13 15.25
CA GLU A 315 3.11 -130.33 14.53
C GLU A 315 2.73 -129.06 15.31
N LEU A 316 2.59 -129.14 16.65
CA LEU A 316 2.36 -127.97 17.51
C LEU A 316 3.53 -126.97 17.43
N ALA A 317 4.77 -127.45 17.43
CA ALA A 317 5.96 -126.62 17.29
C ALA A 317 6.02 -125.94 15.92
N LYS A 318 5.64 -126.65 14.84
CA LYS A 318 5.51 -126.09 13.49
C LYS A 318 4.41 -125.02 13.42
N GLN A 319 3.25 -125.27 14.01
CA GLN A 319 2.17 -124.27 14.10
C GLN A 319 2.61 -123.03 14.89
N THR A 320 3.33 -123.24 16.01
CA THR A 320 3.88 -122.14 16.82
C THR A 320 4.88 -121.32 16.02
N ALA A 321 5.80 -121.97 15.28
CA ALA A 321 6.75 -121.28 14.42
C ALA A 321 6.04 -120.42 13.37
N ASN A 322 5.06 -120.98 12.65
CA ASN A 322 4.27 -120.25 11.65
C ASN A 322 3.51 -119.07 12.29
N ALA A 323 2.86 -119.26 13.44
CA ALA A 323 2.15 -118.19 14.14
C ALA A 323 3.10 -117.07 14.61
N THR A 324 4.31 -117.43 15.07
CA THR A 324 5.32 -116.42 15.44
C THR A 324 5.88 -115.67 14.23
N GLU A 325 6.00 -116.32 13.07
CA GLU A 325 6.38 -115.67 11.81
C GLU A 325 5.34 -114.60 11.43
N ASP A 326 4.04 -114.95 11.47
CA ASP A 326 2.94 -114.02 11.22
C ASP A 326 2.94 -112.83 12.20
N ILE A 327 3.19 -113.10 13.50
CA ILE A 327 3.30 -112.03 14.50
C ILE A 327 4.53 -111.17 14.22
N SER A 328 5.66 -111.76 13.82
CA SER A 328 6.87 -111.01 13.46
C SER A 328 6.59 -110.04 12.32
N GLN A 329 5.91 -110.48 11.26
CA GLN A 329 5.52 -109.61 10.14
C GLN A 329 4.61 -108.46 10.60
N ARG A 330 3.66 -108.72 11.50
CA ARG A 330 2.79 -107.67 12.07
C ARG A 330 3.57 -106.68 12.93
N ILE A 331 4.56 -107.14 13.69
CA ILE A 331 5.42 -106.27 14.52
C ILE A 331 6.33 -105.42 13.64
N GLU A 332 6.88 -105.97 12.57
CA GLU A 332 7.64 -105.21 11.57
C GLU A 332 6.77 -104.13 10.91
N ALA A 333 5.51 -104.45 10.57
CA ALA A 333 4.56 -103.45 10.07
C ALA A 333 4.31 -102.33 11.09
N ILE A 334 4.08 -102.65 12.37
CA ILE A 334 3.92 -101.63 13.43
C ILE A 334 5.18 -100.78 13.59
N GLN A 335 6.38 -101.37 13.51
CA GLN A 335 7.63 -100.62 13.57
C GLN A 335 7.78 -99.66 12.38
N SER A 336 7.44 -100.11 11.17
CA SER A 336 7.42 -99.26 9.97
C SER A 336 6.40 -98.13 10.10
N ASP A 337 5.18 -98.43 10.53
CA ASP A 337 4.10 -97.44 10.68
C ASP A 337 4.42 -96.41 11.76
N THR A 338 5.03 -96.83 12.87
CA THR A 338 5.48 -95.90 13.93
C THR A 338 6.60 -94.98 13.44
N GLN A 339 7.56 -95.48 12.67
CA GLN A 339 8.58 -94.62 12.03
C GLN A 339 7.96 -93.63 11.04
N GLY A 340 7.00 -94.07 10.22
CA GLY A 340 6.25 -93.19 9.32
C GLY A 340 5.49 -92.10 10.06
N ALA A 341 4.85 -92.45 11.19
CA ALA A 341 4.13 -91.50 12.03
C ALA A 341 5.08 -90.47 12.68
N MET A 342 6.24 -90.89 13.18
CA MET A 342 7.25 -89.95 13.72
C MET A 342 7.74 -88.97 12.65
N ALA A 343 8.00 -89.45 11.43
CA ALA A 343 8.41 -88.59 10.32
C ALA A 343 7.33 -87.55 9.98
N ALA A 344 6.06 -87.95 9.96
CA ALA A 344 4.93 -87.04 9.74
C ALA A 344 4.79 -86.01 10.88
N ILE A 345 4.95 -86.41 12.15
CA ILE A 345 4.90 -85.49 13.29
C ILE A 345 6.07 -84.50 13.26
N SER A 346 7.26 -84.93 12.85
CA SER A 346 8.40 -84.04 12.66
C SER A 346 8.10 -82.95 11.62
N GLN A 347 7.53 -83.32 10.47
CA GLN A 347 7.12 -82.35 9.45
C GLN A 347 6.04 -81.38 9.95
N ILE A 348 5.07 -81.86 10.74
CA ILE A 348 4.06 -81.00 11.37
C ILE A 348 4.72 -79.98 12.31
N THR A 349 5.72 -80.41 13.08
CA THR A 349 6.45 -79.54 14.01
C THR A 349 7.20 -78.43 13.26
N ASP A 350 7.84 -78.77 12.12
CA ASP A 350 8.50 -77.78 11.26
C ASP A 350 7.52 -76.73 10.72
N ILE A 351 6.33 -77.17 10.27
CA ILE A 351 5.27 -76.25 9.78
C ILE A 351 4.79 -75.34 10.91
N ILE A 352 4.60 -75.86 12.13
CA ILE A 352 4.15 -75.05 13.27
C ILE A 352 5.21 -74.01 13.67
N ASN A 353 6.49 -74.38 13.61
CA ASN A 353 7.58 -73.43 13.86
C ASN A 353 7.59 -72.30 12.81
N GLN A 354 7.41 -72.64 11.52
CA GLN A 354 7.25 -71.62 10.48
C GLN A 354 6.05 -70.70 10.73
N ILE A 355 4.92 -71.24 11.21
CA ILE A 355 3.76 -70.43 11.60
C ILE A 355 4.14 -69.48 12.73
N ASN A 356 4.87 -69.93 13.75
CA ASN A 356 5.30 -69.09 14.87
C ASN A 356 6.24 -67.95 14.41
N ASP A 357 7.17 -68.23 13.51
CA ASP A 357 8.07 -67.23 12.92
C ASP A 357 7.30 -66.18 12.10
N LEU A 358 6.29 -66.63 11.33
CA LEU A 358 5.38 -65.73 10.60
C LEU A 358 4.58 -64.84 11.56
N GLN A 359 4.10 -65.38 12.69
CA GLN A 359 3.41 -64.57 13.71
C GLN A 359 4.32 -63.47 14.28
N SER A 360 5.60 -63.78 14.56
CA SER A 360 6.55 -62.76 15.03
C SER A 360 6.82 -61.67 13.98
N THR A 361 6.83 -62.04 12.70
CA THR A 361 6.96 -61.08 11.59
C THR A 361 5.72 -60.18 11.49
N ILE A 362 4.52 -60.74 11.59
CA ILE A 362 3.28 -59.96 11.58
C ILE A 362 3.21 -59.03 12.79
N ALA A 363 3.61 -59.49 13.98
CA ALA A 363 3.65 -58.66 15.19
C ALA A 363 4.54 -57.42 14.99
N SER A 364 5.72 -57.60 14.40
CA SER A 364 6.63 -56.48 14.09
C SER A 364 6.00 -55.50 13.10
N ALA A 365 5.33 -56.00 12.05
CA ALA A 365 4.61 -55.15 11.09
C ALA A 365 3.44 -54.38 11.73
N VAL A 366 2.74 -54.98 12.70
CA VAL A 366 1.65 -54.35 13.45
C VAL A 366 2.17 -53.22 14.36
N GLU A 367 3.34 -53.39 14.98
CA GLU A 367 4.00 -52.32 15.75
C GLU A 367 4.38 -51.14 14.84
N GLU A 368 4.92 -51.42 13.64
CA GLU A 368 5.24 -50.39 12.64
C GLU A 368 3.99 -49.67 12.12
N GLN A 369 2.89 -50.40 11.87
CA GLN A 369 1.61 -49.82 11.51
C GLN A 369 1.06 -48.90 12.60
N THR A 370 1.21 -49.28 13.87
CA THR A 370 0.81 -48.47 15.03
C THR A 370 1.60 -47.16 15.08
N ALA A 371 2.91 -47.21 14.88
CA ALA A 371 3.75 -46.01 14.82
C ALA A 371 3.32 -45.09 13.67
N THR A 372 3.08 -45.65 12.49
CA THR A 372 2.65 -44.91 11.30
C THR A 372 1.29 -44.24 11.50
N THR A 373 0.31 -44.94 12.10
CA THR A 373 -1.01 -44.36 12.37
C THR A 373 -0.97 -43.23 13.39
N ASN A 374 -0.12 -43.33 14.41
CA ASN A 374 0.07 -42.24 15.37
C ASN A 374 0.71 -41.00 14.72
N GLU A 375 1.66 -41.18 13.80
CA GLU A 375 2.21 -40.06 13.03
C GLU A 375 1.17 -39.44 12.08
N ILE A 376 0.29 -40.23 11.47
CA ILE A 376 -0.84 -39.68 10.70
C ILE A 376 -1.76 -38.85 11.60
N ALA A 377 -2.14 -39.36 12.77
CA ALA A 377 -2.98 -38.63 13.72
C ALA A 377 -2.38 -37.27 14.08
N ARG A 378 -1.07 -37.24 14.36
CA ARG A 378 -0.34 -36.02 14.67
C ARG A 378 -0.34 -35.03 13.50
N ASN A 379 0.00 -35.49 12.29
CA ASN A 379 0.03 -34.64 11.09
C ASN A 379 -1.35 -34.04 10.78
N ILE A 380 -2.43 -34.80 10.99
CA ILE A 380 -3.80 -34.31 10.82
C ILE A 380 -4.17 -33.26 11.88
N ALA A 381 -3.74 -33.44 13.12
CA ALA A 381 -3.95 -32.42 14.16
C ALA A 381 -3.20 -31.12 13.86
N GLU A 382 -1.96 -31.20 13.37
CA GLU A 382 -1.20 -30.03 12.93
C GLU A 382 -1.86 -29.35 11.72
N ALA A 383 -2.39 -30.12 10.76
CA ALA A 383 -3.13 -29.59 9.63
C ALA A 383 -4.43 -28.86 10.06
N ALA A 384 -5.21 -29.44 10.98
CA ALA A 384 -6.43 -28.84 11.52
C ALA A 384 -6.15 -27.53 12.30
N GLN A 385 -5.03 -27.48 13.03
CA GLN A 385 -4.60 -26.24 13.67
C GLN A 385 -4.21 -25.19 12.61
N GLY A 386 -3.46 -25.60 11.58
CA GLY A 386 -3.08 -24.73 10.47
C GLY A 386 -4.28 -24.13 9.72
N THR A 387 -5.35 -24.91 9.48
CA THR A 387 -6.57 -24.40 8.85
C THR A 387 -7.31 -23.40 9.73
N THR A 388 -7.31 -23.60 11.05
CA THR A 388 -7.87 -22.65 12.02
C THR A 388 -7.13 -21.30 11.97
N ASP A 389 -5.79 -21.34 11.90
CA ASP A 389 -4.96 -20.14 11.80
C ASP A 389 -5.13 -19.42 10.44
N ILE A 390 -5.29 -20.19 9.36
CA ILE A 390 -5.64 -19.67 8.03
C ILE A 390 -6.99 -18.95 8.07
N ALA A 391 -8.03 -19.57 8.64
CA ALA A 391 -9.37 -18.97 8.74
C ALA A 391 -9.32 -17.63 9.51
N LYS A 392 -8.57 -17.58 10.62
CA LYS A 392 -8.36 -16.36 11.39
C LYS A 392 -7.64 -15.28 10.57
N SER A 393 -6.58 -15.64 9.85
CA SER A 393 -5.80 -14.71 9.03
C SER A 393 -6.64 -14.15 7.88
N ILE A 394 -7.46 -15.00 7.25
CA ILE A 394 -8.40 -14.60 6.20
C ILE A 394 -9.48 -13.65 6.74
N GLY A 395 -9.95 -13.85 7.96
CA GLY A 395 -10.86 -12.91 8.62
C GLY A 395 -10.26 -11.50 8.74
N ILE A 396 -8.97 -11.40 9.02
CA ILE A 396 -8.24 -10.11 9.05
C ILE A 396 -8.13 -9.52 7.65
N VAL A 397 -7.86 -10.33 6.61
CA VAL A 397 -7.81 -9.86 5.22
C VAL A 397 -9.16 -9.28 4.78
N ALA A 398 -10.27 -9.96 5.10
CA ALA A 398 -11.62 -9.47 4.81
C ALA A 398 -11.90 -8.14 5.53
N LEU A 399 -11.50 -8.01 6.80
CA LEU A 399 -11.65 -6.78 7.57
C LEU A 399 -10.82 -5.62 6.99
N ASN A 400 -9.59 -5.90 6.57
CA ASN A 400 -8.73 -4.91 5.92
C ASN A 400 -9.32 -4.45 4.58
N ALA A 401 -9.86 -5.37 3.79
CA ALA A 401 -10.56 -5.04 2.56
C ALA A 401 -11.77 -4.12 2.83
N GLN A 402 -12.57 -4.41 3.85
CA GLN A 402 -13.68 -3.53 4.25
C GLN A 402 -13.21 -2.14 4.67
N THR A 403 -12.10 -2.06 5.41
CA THR A 403 -11.49 -0.79 5.83
C THR A 403 -10.99 0.00 4.61
N THR A 404 -10.39 -0.67 3.63
CA THR A 404 -9.98 -0.07 2.34
C THR A 404 -11.18 0.48 1.57
N THR A 405 -12.31 -0.24 1.54
CA THR A 405 -13.56 0.27 0.93
C THR A 405 -14.02 1.57 1.58
N ILE A 406 -14.00 1.65 2.93
CA ILE A 406 -14.36 2.87 3.65
C ILE A 406 -13.38 4.01 3.34
N GLY A 407 -12.07 3.73 3.36
CA GLY A 407 -11.03 4.70 3.04
C GLY A 407 -11.11 5.24 1.61
N ALA A 408 -11.39 4.37 0.65
CA ALA A 408 -11.61 4.73 -0.75
C ALA A 408 -12.87 5.59 -0.92
N SER A 409 -13.97 5.24 -0.23
CA SER A 409 -15.19 6.05 -0.22
C SER A 409 -14.94 7.46 0.33
N ASN A 410 -14.22 7.59 1.44
CA ASN A 410 -13.85 8.89 2.02
C ASN A 410 -12.94 9.70 1.09
N THR A 411 -11.98 9.05 0.43
CA THR A 411 -11.10 9.69 -0.56
C THR A 411 -11.88 10.20 -1.76
N SER A 412 -12.83 9.40 -2.26
CA SER A 412 -13.74 9.78 -3.35
C SER A 412 -14.60 11.01 -2.99
N ALA A 413 -15.14 11.05 -1.76
CA ALA A 413 -15.90 12.20 -1.28
C ALA A 413 -15.02 13.47 -1.19
N ALA A 414 -13.82 13.35 -0.66
CA ALA A 414 -12.86 14.46 -0.59
C ALA A 414 -12.45 14.96 -1.98
N ALA A 415 -12.21 14.04 -2.93
CA ALA A 415 -11.90 14.38 -4.31
C ALA A 415 -13.07 15.11 -4.99
N THR A 416 -14.31 14.67 -4.75
CA THR A 416 -15.51 15.36 -5.27
C THR A 416 -15.59 16.80 -4.74
N GLU A 417 -15.29 17.04 -3.46
CA GLU A 417 -15.24 18.40 -2.91
C GLU A 417 -14.08 19.24 -3.50
N LEU A 418 -12.90 18.65 -3.71
CA LEU A 418 -11.79 19.33 -4.38
C LEU A 418 -12.16 19.74 -5.81
N ALA A 419 -12.80 18.87 -6.58
CA ALA A 419 -13.31 19.19 -7.91
C ALA A 419 -14.32 20.34 -7.87
N ARG A 420 -15.24 20.33 -6.90
CA ARG A 420 -16.21 21.42 -6.70
C ARG A 420 -15.51 22.74 -6.37
N MET A 421 -14.55 22.75 -5.46
CA MET A 421 -13.79 23.95 -5.11
C MET A 421 -12.96 24.48 -6.29
N ALA A 422 -12.39 23.59 -7.10
CA ALA A 422 -11.67 23.98 -8.31
C ALA A 422 -12.60 24.65 -9.33
N VAL A 423 -13.81 24.12 -9.54
CA VAL A 423 -14.83 24.73 -10.39
C VAL A 423 -15.26 26.10 -9.85
N ASP A 424 -15.46 26.23 -8.53
CA ASP A 424 -15.82 27.51 -7.92
C ASP A 424 -14.68 28.54 -8.03
N LEU A 425 -13.42 28.12 -7.88
CA LEU A 425 -12.24 28.96 -8.12
C LEU A 425 -12.16 29.39 -9.59
N GLN A 426 -12.43 28.49 -10.52
CA GLN A 426 -12.46 28.79 -11.95
C GLN A 426 -13.54 29.82 -12.28
N LYS A 427 -14.73 29.72 -11.67
CA LYS A 427 -15.77 30.76 -11.80
C LYS A 427 -15.28 32.13 -11.35
N VAL A 428 -14.61 32.22 -10.20
CA VAL A 428 -14.03 33.48 -9.70
C VAL A 428 -12.99 34.02 -10.67
N VAL A 429 -12.08 33.18 -11.15
CA VAL A 429 -11.04 33.56 -12.09
C VAL A 429 -11.63 34.06 -13.42
N THR A 430 -12.69 33.43 -13.93
CA THR A 430 -13.36 33.85 -15.17
C THR A 430 -14.11 35.18 -15.08
N GLN A 431 -14.32 35.74 -13.88
CA GLN A 431 -14.82 37.11 -13.72
C GLN A 431 -13.81 38.15 -14.19
N PHE A 432 -12.52 37.78 -14.24
CA PHE A 432 -11.46 38.62 -14.73
C PHE A 432 -11.22 38.35 -16.22
N LYS A 433 -11.06 39.41 -17.00
CA LYS A 433 -10.53 39.34 -18.36
C LYS A 433 -9.03 39.62 -18.28
N TYR A 434 -8.22 38.59 -18.49
CA TYR A 434 -6.76 38.62 -18.31
C TYR A 434 -6.04 38.17 -19.58
#